data_AF-A0A7C4AP44-F1
#
_entry.id   AF-A0A7C4AP44-F1
#
_cell.length_a   1.000
_cell.length_b   1.000
_cell.length_c   1.000
_cell.angle_alpha   90.00
_cell.angle_beta   90.00
_cell.angle_gamma   90.00
#
_symmetry.space_group_name_H-M   'P 1'
#
loop_
_entity.id
_entity.type
_entity.pdbx_description
1 polymer ?
#
loop_
_entity_poly.entity_id
_entity_poly.type
_entity_poly.pdbx_seq_one_letter_code
_entity_poly.pdbx_strand_id
1 'polypeptide(L)'
;MSSALSPFHPIHLCQPDPGKSCSACCGLYNWKDHSRAALESILAMQTELLSVHLPEGTIDAYRAAREKKLKNTKLCHDIYNCEFIGFLNQDHTRVGCLAHPAVNNGRDFRDLCLYGHEICHNHFCPAYSCLSIIEQTSVVLSIDDWYLYGLTITDIDLVKDFFKHVENRIGDSIKEKHIRQPEAQRALKDFFMLKLHWPYKARQPRLGKYYFTQTEYAIARIEYHKRWGILPSIYDSILVSLESDFASVEELRTAERMIEEKILLFIHACGLV
;
A
#
# COMPACT_ATOMS: atom_id res chain seq x y z
N MET A 1 23.19 4.80 8.82
CA MET A 1 23.96 3.94 7.89
C MET A 1 22.97 3.21 7.01
N SER A 2 23.02 3.43 5.70
CA SER A 2 22.19 2.72 4.72
C SER A 2 22.58 1.24 4.78
N SER A 3 21.63 0.35 5.10
CA SER A 3 21.87 -1.07 4.89
C SER A 3 22.07 -1.27 3.39
N ALA A 4 23.24 -1.73 2.99
CA ALA A 4 23.52 -2.03 1.59
C ALA A 4 22.39 -2.90 1.03
N LEU A 5 21.76 -2.42 -0.04
CA LEU A 5 20.69 -3.16 -0.72
C LEU A 5 21.23 -4.51 -1.15
N SER A 6 20.52 -5.59 -0.81
CA SER A 6 20.84 -6.93 -1.28
C SER A 6 20.82 -6.93 -2.82
N PRO A 7 21.72 -7.66 -3.51
CA PRO A 7 21.66 -7.80 -4.98
C PRO A 7 20.32 -8.37 -5.46
N PHE A 8 19.57 -9.05 -4.58
CA PHE A 8 18.23 -9.58 -4.85
C PHE A 8 17.11 -8.54 -4.73
N HIS A 9 17.36 -7.41 -4.05
CA HIS A 9 16.38 -6.35 -3.79
C HIS A 9 16.99 -4.99 -4.11
N PRO A 10 17.11 -4.64 -5.40
CA PRO A 10 17.77 -3.40 -5.81
C PRO A 10 17.01 -2.13 -5.41
N ILE A 11 15.75 -2.28 -4.95
CA ILE A 11 14.90 -1.20 -4.44
C ILE A 11 14.39 -1.61 -3.06
N HIS A 12 14.60 -0.76 -2.05
CA HIS A 12 14.03 -0.99 -0.72
C HIS A 12 12.60 -0.44 -0.66
N LEU A 13 11.62 -1.28 -1.01
CA LEU A 13 10.21 -0.90 -1.12
C LEU A 13 9.62 -0.25 0.14
N CYS A 14 10.14 -0.53 1.34
CA CYS A 14 9.65 0.10 2.57
C CYS A 14 10.09 1.57 2.71
N GLN A 15 11.23 1.95 2.14
CA GLN A 15 11.82 3.29 2.19
C GLN A 15 12.55 3.53 0.86
N PRO A 16 11.80 3.68 -0.26
CA PRO A 16 12.39 3.63 -1.60
C PRO A 16 13.24 4.87 -1.92
N ASP A 17 12.94 6.01 -1.28
CA ASP A 17 13.63 7.28 -1.49
C ASP A 17 13.42 8.22 -0.28
N PRO A 18 13.99 9.45 -0.28
CA PRO A 18 13.84 10.42 0.80
C PRO A 18 12.47 11.10 0.89
N GLY A 19 11.60 10.95 -0.10
CA GLY A 19 10.30 11.63 -0.18
C GLY A 19 9.16 10.83 0.43
N LYS A 20 9.17 9.50 0.29
CA LYS A 20 8.06 8.61 0.70
C LYS A 20 8.53 7.31 1.32
N SER A 21 7.59 6.58 1.89
CA SER A 21 7.83 5.26 2.46
C SER A 21 6.56 4.44 2.61
N CYS A 22 6.72 3.15 2.90
CA CYS A 22 5.65 2.22 3.19
C CYS A 22 5.75 1.73 4.64
N SER A 23 4.61 1.46 5.27
CA SER A 23 4.50 0.85 6.61
C SER A 23 3.34 -0.16 6.68
N ALA A 24 2.96 -0.71 5.53
CA ALA A 24 1.84 -1.65 5.40
C ALA A 24 2.03 -2.91 6.26
N CYS A 25 3.22 -3.54 6.20
CA CYS A 25 3.54 -4.73 6.98
C CYS A 25 3.62 -4.49 8.48
N CYS A 26 3.77 -3.22 8.90
CA CYS A 26 3.66 -2.82 10.30
C CYS A 26 2.20 -2.60 10.74
N GLY A 27 1.23 -2.93 9.87
CA GLY A 27 -0.21 -2.83 10.15
C GLY A 27 -0.78 -1.42 9.97
N LEU A 28 -0.12 -0.53 9.20
CA LEU A 28 -0.60 0.85 9.03
C LEU A 28 -2.02 0.91 8.45
N TYR A 29 -2.37 0.01 7.53
CA TYR A 29 -3.71 -0.01 6.93
C TYR A 29 -4.73 -0.87 7.70
N ASN A 30 -4.31 -1.61 8.73
CA ASN A 30 -5.19 -2.53 9.46
C ASN A 30 -6.09 -1.82 10.49
N TRP A 31 -6.92 -0.89 10.02
CA TRP A 31 -7.87 -0.14 10.83
C TRP A 31 -9.24 -0.11 10.17
N LYS A 32 -10.32 -0.14 10.97
CA LYS A 32 -11.67 0.00 10.43
C LYS A 32 -11.84 1.30 9.66
N ASP A 33 -11.33 2.40 10.22
CA ASP A 33 -11.13 3.64 9.49
C ASP A 33 -9.65 3.75 9.10
N HIS A 34 -9.33 3.33 7.87
CA HIS A 34 -7.99 3.48 7.29
C HIS A 34 -7.94 4.65 6.29
N SER A 35 -8.83 5.64 6.44
CA SER A 35 -8.74 6.89 5.69
C SER A 35 -7.43 7.61 6.00
N ARG A 36 -6.93 8.38 5.04
CA ARG A 36 -5.70 9.16 5.20
C ARG A 36 -5.71 9.97 6.50
N ALA A 37 -6.79 10.71 6.77
CA ALA A 37 -6.91 11.55 7.96
C ALA A 37 -6.84 10.75 9.27
N ALA A 38 -7.48 9.58 9.32
CA ALA A 38 -7.43 8.72 10.49
C ALA A 38 -6.01 8.17 10.72
N LEU A 39 -5.32 7.76 9.65
CA LEU A 39 -3.96 7.25 9.74
C LEU A 39 -2.96 8.35 10.11
N GLU A 40 -3.10 9.56 9.54
CA GLU A 40 -2.28 10.72 9.90
C GLU A 40 -2.43 11.06 11.40
N SER A 41 -3.65 11.03 11.93
CA SER A 41 -3.92 11.24 13.35
C SER A 41 -3.24 10.20 14.24
N ILE A 42 -3.31 8.91 13.86
CA ILE A 42 -2.65 7.83 14.60
C ILE A 42 -1.13 7.98 14.55
N LEU A 43 -0.56 8.24 13.37
CA LEU A 43 0.88 8.40 13.16
C LEU A 43 1.41 9.60 13.94
N ALA A 44 0.74 10.75 13.88
CA ALA A 44 1.12 11.96 14.62
C ALA A 44 1.08 11.72 16.13
N MET A 45 -0.02 11.11 16.64
CA MET A 45 -0.18 10.79 18.05
C MET A 45 0.92 9.83 18.55
N GLN A 46 1.24 8.77 17.79
CA GLN A 46 2.30 7.83 18.15
C GLN A 46 3.68 8.51 18.13
N THR A 47 3.93 9.37 17.14
CA THR A 47 5.18 10.14 17.02
C THR A 47 5.39 11.06 18.21
N GLU A 48 4.38 11.85 18.56
CA GLU A 48 4.41 12.78 19.69
C GLU A 48 4.63 12.02 21.01
N LEU A 49 3.78 11.04 21.32
CA LEU A 49 3.87 10.31 22.59
C LEU A 49 5.21 9.60 22.74
N LEU A 50 5.68 8.91 21.70
CA LEU A 50 6.89 8.12 21.81
C LEU A 50 8.13 9.01 21.92
N SER A 51 8.13 10.20 21.30
CA SER A 51 9.24 11.15 21.41
C SER A 51 9.52 11.60 22.86
N VAL A 52 8.48 11.61 23.70
CA VAL A 52 8.59 11.91 25.14
C VAL A 52 9.05 10.69 25.92
N HIS A 53 8.44 9.53 25.68
CA HIS A 53 8.61 8.36 26.54
C HIS A 53 9.83 7.49 26.22
N LEU A 54 10.25 7.41 24.95
CA LEU A 54 11.35 6.54 24.53
C LEU A 54 12.70 6.95 25.15
N PRO A 55 13.09 8.24 25.20
CA PRO A 55 14.33 8.67 25.84
C PRO A 55 14.35 8.41 27.35
N GLU A 56 13.19 8.52 28.00
CA GLU A 56 13.02 8.31 29.45
C GLU A 56 12.94 6.82 29.83
N GLY A 57 12.81 5.92 28.85
CA GLY A 57 12.57 4.50 29.09
C GLY A 57 11.19 4.20 29.69
N THR A 58 10.22 5.11 29.56
CA THR A 58 8.89 5.01 30.19
C THR A 58 7.86 4.36 29.26
N ILE A 59 8.18 3.20 28.69
CA ILE A 59 7.39 2.53 27.64
C ILE A 59 6.01 2.07 28.11
N ASP A 60 5.85 1.67 29.37
CA ASP A 60 4.53 1.30 29.89
C ASP A 60 3.60 2.52 30.02
N ALA A 61 4.17 3.69 30.36
CA ALA A 61 3.44 4.95 30.37
C ALA A 61 3.03 5.38 28.95
N TYR A 62 3.93 5.19 27.96
CA TYR A 62 3.62 5.35 26.54
C TYR A 62 2.42 4.50 26.11
N ARG A 63 2.45 3.20 26.43
CA ARG A 63 1.37 2.26 26.09
C ARG A 63 0.04 2.67 26.68
N ALA A 64 0.03 3.03 27.97
CA ALA A 64 -1.18 3.50 28.66
C ALA A 64 -1.72 4.81 28.08
N ALA A 65 -0.84 5.75 27.71
CA ALA A 65 -1.24 7.02 27.09
C ALA A 65 -1.81 6.79 25.68
N ARG A 66 -1.15 5.92 24.90
CA ARG A 66 -1.60 5.53 23.55
C ARG A 66 -2.97 4.88 23.59
N GLU A 67 -3.19 3.91 24.48
CA GLU A 67 -4.47 3.22 24.61
C GLU A 67 -5.62 4.18 24.93
N LYS A 68 -5.40 5.17 25.80
CA LYS A 68 -6.40 6.20 26.12
C LYS A 68 -6.76 7.07 24.92
N LYS A 69 -5.76 7.44 24.11
CA LYS A 69 -5.93 8.32 22.93
C LYS A 69 -6.46 7.57 21.71
N LEU A 70 -6.12 6.31 21.52
CA LEU A 70 -6.48 5.53 20.33
C LEU A 70 -7.98 5.19 20.33
N LYS A 71 -8.73 5.78 19.40
CA LYS A 71 -10.18 5.53 19.22
C LYS A 71 -10.51 4.59 18.08
N ASN A 72 -9.55 4.35 17.19
CA ASN A 72 -9.73 3.47 16.04
C ASN A 72 -9.60 2.01 16.47
N THR A 73 -10.31 1.11 15.79
CA THR A 73 -10.27 -0.33 16.08
C THR A 73 -9.67 -1.09 14.91
N LYS A 74 -9.04 -2.22 15.20
CA LYS A 74 -8.44 -3.07 14.17
C LYS A 74 -9.48 -3.53 13.16
N LEU A 75 -9.08 -3.61 11.90
CA LEU A 75 -9.89 -4.24 10.86
C LEU A 75 -9.83 -5.78 10.98
N CYS A 76 -8.63 -6.32 11.18
CA CYS A 76 -8.36 -7.73 11.46
C CYS A 76 -7.65 -7.85 12.82
N HIS A 77 -8.17 -8.70 13.70
CA HIS A 77 -7.59 -8.87 15.04
C HIS A 77 -6.21 -9.56 15.01
N ASP A 78 -6.03 -10.51 14.10
CA ASP A 78 -4.81 -11.31 13.95
C ASP A 78 -3.64 -10.50 13.37
N ILE A 79 -3.94 -9.47 12.59
CA ILE A 79 -2.92 -8.56 12.07
C ILE A 79 -2.50 -7.60 13.19
N TYR A 80 -1.21 -7.57 13.47
CA TYR A 80 -0.63 -6.67 14.45
C TYR A 80 -0.56 -5.24 13.89
N ASN A 81 -1.01 -4.25 14.67
CA ASN A 81 -0.76 -2.83 14.40
C ASN A 81 0.40 -2.40 15.29
N CYS A 82 1.57 -2.22 14.68
CA CYS A 82 2.76 -1.85 15.42
C CYS A 82 2.56 -0.50 16.10
N GLU A 83 2.79 -0.46 17.40
CA GLU A 83 2.67 0.76 18.18
C GLU A 83 3.84 1.73 17.93
N PHE A 84 4.91 1.30 17.29
CA PHE A 84 6.10 2.12 17.06
C PHE A 84 6.16 2.72 15.65
N ILE A 85 5.07 2.69 14.88
CA ILE A 85 5.00 3.41 13.59
C ILE A 85 4.66 4.88 13.81
N GLY A 86 5.29 5.76 13.03
CA GLY A 86 5.01 7.19 13.07
C GLY A 86 5.66 7.92 11.91
N PHE A 87 5.64 9.25 11.94
CA PHE A 87 6.31 10.11 10.98
C PHE A 87 7.81 10.20 11.30
N LEU A 88 8.64 9.99 10.28
CA LEU A 88 10.10 10.02 10.38
C LEU A 88 10.70 11.40 10.05
N ASN A 89 9.87 12.31 9.55
CA ASN A 89 10.25 13.67 9.17
C ASN A 89 9.16 14.68 9.52
N GLN A 90 9.56 15.94 9.66
CA GLN A 90 8.66 17.03 10.04
C GLN A 90 7.57 17.32 9.00
N ASP A 91 7.88 17.10 7.72
CA ASP A 91 6.92 17.31 6.63
C ASP A 91 5.85 16.21 6.54
N HIS A 92 5.90 15.20 7.41
CA HIS A 92 4.96 14.07 7.47
C HIS A 92 4.83 13.30 6.14
N THR A 93 5.88 13.29 5.32
CA THR A 93 5.90 12.58 4.03
C THR A 93 6.45 11.16 4.14
N ARG A 94 7.16 10.84 5.23
CA ARG A 94 7.73 9.52 5.50
C ARG A 94 7.19 8.93 6.79
N VAL A 95 6.66 7.74 6.67
CA VAL A 95 6.24 6.86 7.76
C VAL A 95 7.28 5.75 8.01
N GLY A 96 7.37 5.27 9.25
CA GLY A 96 8.20 4.10 9.56
C GLY A 96 8.36 3.87 11.06
N CYS A 97 9.31 3.00 11.40
CA CYS A 97 9.55 2.59 12.78
C CYS A 97 10.32 3.67 13.55
N LEU A 98 9.67 4.29 14.53
CA LEU A 98 10.25 5.26 15.45
C LEU A 98 11.21 4.63 16.45
N ALA A 99 11.19 3.29 16.62
CA ALA A 99 12.13 2.54 17.43
C ALA A 99 13.38 2.09 16.64
N HIS A 100 13.47 2.43 15.35
CA HIS A 100 14.56 1.99 14.49
C HIS A 100 15.87 2.73 14.80
N PRO A 101 17.05 2.07 14.76
CA PRO A 101 18.33 2.72 15.07
C PRO A 101 18.67 3.89 14.14
N ALA A 102 18.14 3.88 12.91
CA ALA A 102 18.32 4.96 11.93
C ALA A 102 17.74 6.31 12.39
N VAL A 103 16.77 6.31 13.32
CA VAL A 103 16.18 7.55 13.88
C VAL A 103 16.50 7.73 15.36
N ASN A 104 17.39 6.90 15.92
CA ASN A 104 17.71 6.84 17.35
C ASN A 104 19.22 6.87 17.64
N ASN A 105 20.00 7.55 16.81
CA ASN A 105 21.46 7.65 16.94
C ASN A 105 22.15 6.27 17.05
N GLY A 106 21.67 5.28 16.29
CA GLY A 106 22.22 3.92 16.29
C GLY A 106 21.71 3.01 17.40
N ARG A 107 20.96 3.52 18.38
CA ARG A 107 20.34 2.67 19.42
C ARG A 107 19.13 1.95 18.84
N ASP A 108 19.15 0.64 18.86
CA ASP A 108 18.04 -0.18 18.36
C ASP A 108 17.04 -0.45 19.49
N PHE A 109 15.82 0.04 19.31
CA PHE A 109 14.73 -0.15 20.27
C PHE A 109 13.68 -1.13 19.75
N ARG A 110 13.94 -1.82 18.64
CA ARG A 110 12.96 -2.73 18.02
C ARG A 110 12.64 -3.95 18.89
N ASP A 111 13.46 -4.27 19.88
CA ASP A 111 13.15 -5.31 20.88
C ASP A 111 12.05 -4.90 21.86
N LEU A 112 11.62 -3.64 21.85
CA LEU A 112 10.40 -3.20 22.53
C LEU A 112 9.14 -3.54 21.73
N CYS A 113 9.27 -3.78 20.42
CA CYS A 113 8.16 -4.16 19.53
C CYS A 113 7.83 -5.65 19.71
N LEU A 114 6.57 -6.03 19.39
CA LEU A 114 6.12 -7.43 19.45
C LEU A 114 7.03 -8.41 18.68
N TYR A 115 7.51 -8.01 17.49
CA TYR A 115 8.31 -8.89 16.63
C TYR A 115 9.81 -8.89 16.94
N GLY A 116 10.32 -7.90 17.69
CA GLY A 116 11.76 -7.75 17.93
C GLY A 116 12.58 -7.33 16.71
N HIS A 117 13.87 -7.00 16.93
CA HIS A 117 14.74 -6.49 15.87
C HIS A 117 15.04 -7.53 14.77
N GLU A 118 15.19 -8.80 15.14
CA GLU A 118 15.58 -9.89 14.22
C GLU A 118 14.51 -10.13 13.14
N ILE A 119 13.26 -10.32 13.54
CA ILE A 119 12.14 -10.52 12.61
C ILE A 119 11.93 -9.26 11.77
N CYS A 120 11.96 -8.07 12.41
CA CYS A 120 11.74 -6.82 11.71
C CYS A 120 12.84 -6.54 10.67
N HIS A 121 14.09 -6.89 10.95
CA HIS A 121 15.22 -6.69 10.03
C HIS A 121 15.13 -7.59 8.80
N ASN A 122 14.69 -8.83 8.99
CA ASN A 122 14.66 -9.85 7.93
C ASN A 122 13.34 -9.92 7.17
N HIS A 123 12.37 -9.05 7.49
CA HIS A 123 11.05 -9.07 6.88
C HIS A 123 11.01 -8.34 5.53
N PHE A 124 10.78 -9.11 4.47
CA PHE A 124 10.46 -8.60 3.13
C PHE A 124 9.05 -9.04 2.76
N CYS A 125 8.20 -8.09 2.37
CA CYS A 125 6.83 -8.41 1.97
C CYS A 125 6.80 -9.12 0.61
N PRO A 126 5.70 -9.81 0.27
CA PRO A 126 5.62 -10.55 -1.00
C PRO A 126 5.83 -9.69 -2.25
N ALA A 127 5.63 -8.37 -2.17
CA ALA A 127 5.87 -7.47 -3.30
C ALA A 127 7.34 -7.49 -3.78
N TYR A 128 8.30 -7.75 -2.89
CA TYR A 128 9.72 -7.87 -3.26
C TYR A 128 9.99 -9.04 -4.21
N SER A 129 9.30 -10.16 -4.02
CA SER A 129 9.49 -11.38 -4.82
C SER A 129 8.49 -11.53 -5.96
N CYS A 130 7.27 -11.01 -5.79
CA CYS A 130 6.21 -11.16 -6.77
C CYS A 130 6.29 -10.10 -7.87
N LEU A 131 6.63 -8.85 -7.53
CA LEU A 131 6.73 -7.78 -8.53
C LEU A 131 8.09 -7.83 -9.24
N SER A 132 8.07 -7.65 -10.56
CA SER A 132 9.30 -7.49 -11.33
C SER A 132 9.99 -6.16 -10.99
N ILE A 133 11.29 -6.04 -11.30
CA ILE A 133 12.00 -4.77 -11.07
C ILE A 133 11.37 -3.60 -11.82
N ILE A 134 10.86 -3.83 -13.03
CA ILE A 134 10.15 -2.81 -13.80
C ILE A 134 8.86 -2.39 -13.11
N GLU A 135 8.07 -3.34 -12.60
CA GLU A 135 6.83 -3.05 -11.86
C GLU A 135 7.12 -2.28 -10.55
N GLN A 136 8.11 -2.72 -9.77
CA GLN A 136 8.56 -2.04 -8.55
C GLN A 136 9.00 -0.60 -8.85
N THR A 137 9.86 -0.43 -9.86
CA THR A 137 10.36 0.89 -10.28
C THR A 137 9.23 1.79 -10.75
N SER A 138 8.25 1.23 -11.49
CA SER A 138 7.10 1.98 -11.99
C SER A 138 6.25 2.58 -10.88
N VAL A 139 5.97 1.80 -9.83
CA VAL A 139 5.23 2.29 -8.66
C VAL A 139 6.04 3.34 -7.90
N VAL A 140 7.36 3.11 -7.71
CA VAL A 140 8.24 4.06 -7.02
C VAL A 140 8.38 5.38 -7.76
N LEU A 141 8.48 5.38 -9.09
CA LEU A 141 8.65 6.60 -9.86
C LEU A 141 7.34 7.38 -10.06
N SER A 142 6.19 6.71 -10.08
CA SER A 142 4.90 7.36 -10.36
C SER A 142 4.24 7.98 -9.13
N ILE A 143 4.54 7.51 -7.92
CA ILE A 143 3.89 7.96 -6.69
C ILE A 143 4.89 8.70 -5.80
N ASP A 144 4.50 9.84 -5.26
CA ASP A 144 5.27 10.74 -4.40
C ASP A 144 4.70 10.85 -2.97
N ASP A 145 3.58 10.16 -2.69
CA ASP A 145 2.84 10.20 -1.43
C ASP A 145 2.88 8.84 -0.71
N TRP A 146 3.16 8.83 0.59
CA TRP A 146 3.30 7.59 1.37
C TRP A 146 2.00 6.77 1.42
N TYR A 147 0.84 7.43 1.46
CA TYR A 147 -0.45 6.79 1.64
C TYR A 147 -0.84 6.03 0.38
N LEU A 148 -0.84 6.70 -0.78
CA LEU A 148 -1.09 6.02 -2.04
C LEU A 148 0.00 4.99 -2.35
N TYR A 149 1.27 5.31 -2.06
CA TYR A 149 2.38 4.40 -2.33
C TYR A 149 2.22 3.10 -1.56
N GLY A 150 1.97 3.17 -0.24
CA GLY A 150 1.81 1.98 0.58
C GLY A 150 0.57 1.18 0.20
N LEU A 151 -0.54 1.81 -0.17
CA LEU A 151 -1.73 1.11 -0.68
C LEU A 151 -1.48 0.40 -2.01
N THR A 152 -0.60 0.93 -2.84
CA THR A 152 -0.33 0.43 -4.20
C THR A 152 0.75 -0.64 -4.20
N ILE A 153 1.90 -0.39 -3.58
CA ILE A 153 3.06 -1.30 -3.66
C ILE A 153 2.78 -2.66 -3.02
N THR A 154 1.85 -2.74 -2.06
CA THR A 154 1.43 -4.00 -1.45
C THR A 154 0.28 -4.69 -2.18
N ASP A 155 -0.35 -4.02 -3.15
CA ASP A 155 -1.43 -4.58 -3.96
C ASP A 155 -0.84 -5.20 -5.23
N ILE A 156 -0.27 -6.39 -5.05
CA ILE A 156 0.49 -7.10 -6.09
C ILE A 156 -0.39 -7.37 -7.31
N ASP A 157 -1.64 -7.75 -7.10
CA ASP A 157 -2.58 -8.10 -8.16
C ASP A 157 -2.92 -6.86 -9.00
N LEU A 158 -3.19 -5.71 -8.37
CA LEU A 158 -3.44 -4.45 -9.06
C LEU A 158 -2.28 -4.09 -10.00
N VAL A 159 -1.05 -4.15 -9.49
CA VAL A 159 0.16 -3.80 -10.26
C VAL A 159 0.38 -4.83 -11.37
N LYS A 160 0.32 -6.12 -11.06
CA LYS A 160 0.55 -7.21 -12.03
C LYS A 160 -0.45 -7.20 -13.16
N ASP A 161 -1.74 -7.12 -12.86
CA ASP A 161 -2.75 -7.17 -13.91
C ASP A 161 -2.74 -5.91 -14.77
N PHE A 162 -2.43 -4.74 -14.21
CA PHE A 162 -2.20 -3.54 -15.04
C PHE A 162 -1.13 -3.78 -16.10
N PHE A 163 0.07 -4.22 -15.70
CA PHE A 163 1.16 -4.47 -16.65
C PHE A 163 0.83 -5.59 -17.62
N LYS A 164 0.22 -6.68 -17.16
CA LYS A 164 -0.25 -7.75 -18.03
C LYS A 164 -1.22 -7.26 -19.10
N HIS A 165 -2.18 -6.40 -18.76
CA HIS A 165 -3.11 -5.85 -19.75
C HIS A 165 -2.41 -4.94 -20.77
N VAL A 166 -1.47 -4.11 -20.30
CA VAL A 166 -0.65 -3.28 -21.18
C VAL A 166 0.19 -4.14 -22.13
N GLU A 167 0.94 -5.11 -21.61
CA GLU A 167 1.85 -5.97 -22.36
C GLU A 167 1.11 -6.85 -23.38
N ASN A 168 -0.05 -7.40 -22.99
CA ASN A 168 -0.90 -8.13 -23.91
C ASN A 168 -1.41 -7.25 -25.07
N ARG A 169 -1.61 -5.95 -24.83
CA ARG A 169 -2.10 -5.03 -25.85
C ARG A 169 -1.01 -4.63 -26.85
N ILE A 170 0.21 -4.42 -26.36
CA ILE A 170 1.35 -4.01 -27.21
C ILE A 170 2.08 -5.22 -27.82
N GLY A 171 1.88 -6.42 -27.28
CA GLY A 171 2.54 -7.65 -27.75
C GLY A 171 4.04 -7.73 -27.43
N ASP A 172 4.51 -6.96 -26.44
CA ASP A 172 5.90 -6.89 -25.97
C ASP A 172 5.90 -6.54 -24.47
N SER A 173 7.05 -6.69 -23.81
CA SER A 173 7.23 -6.30 -22.41
C SER A 173 7.52 -4.81 -22.25
N ILE A 174 7.08 -4.23 -21.13
CA ILE A 174 7.46 -2.87 -20.75
C ILE A 174 8.94 -2.84 -20.36
N LYS A 175 9.66 -1.84 -20.89
CA LYS A 175 11.10 -1.64 -20.71
C LYS A 175 11.34 -0.37 -19.89
N GLU A 176 12.50 -0.29 -19.28
CA GLU A 176 12.90 0.84 -18.42
C GLU A 176 12.76 2.21 -19.12
N LYS A 177 13.08 2.27 -20.42
CA LYS A 177 12.94 3.49 -21.22
C LYS A 177 11.51 4.02 -21.31
N HIS A 178 10.49 3.17 -21.16
CA HIS A 178 9.09 3.58 -21.21
C HIS A 178 8.69 4.25 -19.89
N ILE A 179 9.06 3.63 -18.77
CA ILE A 179 8.66 4.09 -17.42
C ILE A 179 9.43 5.33 -16.93
N ARG A 180 10.55 5.66 -17.58
CA ARG A 180 11.31 6.89 -17.31
C ARG A 180 10.70 8.13 -17.97
N GLN A 181 9.69 7.98 -18.84
CA GLN A 181 8.99 9.11 -19.46
C GLN A 181 8.07 9.78 -18.43
N PRO A 182 8.14 11.12 -18.24
CA PRO A 182 7.27 11.83 -17.30
C PRO A 182 5.78 11.62 -17.57
N GLU A 183 5.38 11.55 -18.85
CA GLU A 183 4.03 11.29 -19.29
C GLU A 183 3.55 9.91 -18.80
N ALA A 184 4.39 8.89 -18.95
CA ALA A 184 4.08 7.53 -18.51
C ALA A 184 3.95 7.45 -16.98
N GLN A 185 4.80 8.16 -16.23
CA GLN A 185 4.70 8.26 -14.77
C GLN A 185 3.40 8.93 -14.33
N ARG A 186 2.99 10.01 -15.01
CA ARG A 186 1.70 10.67 -14.75
C ARG A 186 0.52 9.73 -15.05
N ALA A 187 0.54 9.03 -16.19
CA ALA A 187 -0.52 8.07 -16.53
C ALA A 187 -0.63 6.91 -15.53
N LEU A 188 0.52 6.39 -15.05
CA LEU A 188 0.55 5.39 -13.97
C LEU A 188 -0.01 5.95 -12.67
N LYS A 189 0.40 7.16 -12.29
CA LYS A 189 -0.14 7.84 -11.10
C LYS A 189 -1.65 7.96 -11.19
N ASP A 190 -2.17 8.38 -12.33
CA ASP A 190 -3.62 8.51 -12.57
C ASP A 190 -4.36 7.18 -12.49
N PHE A 191 -3.74 6.08 -12.92
CA PHE A 191 -4.29 4.73 -12.70
C PHE A 191 -4.29 4.36 -11.21
N PHE A 192 -3.19 4.54 -10.50
CA PHE A 192 -3.11 4.19 -9.08
C PHE A 192 -4.03 5.07 -8.21
N MET A 193 -4.28 6.30 -8.61
CA MET A 193 -5.25 7.21 -7.97
C MET A 193 -6.67 6.66 -7.94
N LEU A 194 -7.01 5.64 -8.74
CA LEU A 194 -8.26 4.90 -8.62
C LEU A 194 -8.41 4.30 -7.22
N LYS A 195 -7.34 3.87 -6.53
CA LYS A 195 -7.41 3.37 -5.14
C LYS A 195 -8.02 4.37 -4.16
N LEU A 196 -7.93 5.67 -4.46
CA LEU A 196 -8.44 6.75 -3.62
C LEU A 196 -9.82 7.24 -4.08
N HIS A 197 -10.06 7.28 -5.39
CA HIS A 197 -11.23 7.94 -5.98
C HIS A 197 -12.18 6.98 -6.68
N TRP A 198 -12.09 5.67 -6.41
CA TRP A 198 -12.94 4.68 -7.05
C TRP A 198 -14.43 4.89 -6.68
N PRO A 199 -15.30 5.20 -7.65
CA PRO A 199 -16.70 5.54 -7.35
C PRO A 199 -17.53 4.32 -6.93
N TYR A 200 -17.10 3.11 -7.29
CA TYR A 200 -17.79 1.86 -6.99
C TYR A 200 -17.19 1.14 -5.77
N LYS A 201 -16.50 1.88 -4.90
CA LYS A 201 -15.89 1.34 -3.69
C LYS A 201 -16.98 0.81 -2.76
N ALA A 202 -16.81 -0.42 -2.29
CA ALA A 202 -17.78 -1.05 -1.41
C ALA A 202 -17.87 -0.35 -0.05
N ARG A 203 -19.06 -0.43 0.55
CA ARG A 203 -19.32 0.16 1.88
C ARG A 203 -18.60 -0.58 3.01
N GLN A 204 -18.37 -1.88 2.85
CA GLN A 204 -17.68 -2.68 3.85
C GLN A 204 -16.16 -2.43 3.75
N PRO A 205 -15.49 -2.01 4.84
CA PRO A 205 -14.05 -1.82 4.85
C PRO A 205 -13.31 -3.12 4.52
N ARG A 206 -12.31 -3.02 3.64
CA ARG A 206 -11.46 -4.13 3.21
C ARG A 206 -10.00 -3.66 3.10
N LEU A 207 -9.10 -4.61 2.93
CA LEU A 207 -7.74 -4.34 2.46
C LEU A 207 -7.56 -4.99 1.10
N GLY A 208 -7.80 -4.23 0.03
CA GLY A 208 -7.81 -4.76 -1.33
C GLY A 208 -8.78 -5.94 -1.43
N LYS A 209 -8.25 -7.11 -1.81
CA LYS A 209 -9.08 -8.33 -1.95
C LYS A 209 -9.45 -9.00 -0.63
N TYR A 210 -8.96 -8.58 0.52
CA TYR A 210 -9.18 -9.31 1.78
C TYR A 210 -10.34 -8.74 2.60
N TYR A 211 -11.30 -9.63 2.91
CA TYR A 211 -12.26 -9.48 3.99
C TYR A 211 -11.71 -10.11 5.25
N PHE A 212 -12.04 -9.52 6.39
CA PHE A 212 -11.72 -10.07 7.70
C PHE A 212 -13.02 -10.25 8.49
N THR A 213 -13.31 -11.48 8.87
CA THR A 213 -14.30 -11.82 9.90
C THR A 213 -13.59 -11.99 11.24
N GLN A 214 -14.31 -12.25 12.34
CA GLN A 214 -13.70 -12.31 13.67
C GLN A 214 -12.62 -13.41 13.81
N THR A 215 -12.63 -14.45 12.96
CA THR A 215 -11.73 -15.61 13.06
C THR A 215 -11.12 -16.06 11.73
N GLU A 216 -11.56 -15.53 10.58
CA GLU A 216 -11.11 -15.96 9.25
C GLU A 216 -10.98 -14.78 8.29
N TYR A 217 -9.99 -14.85 7.39
CA TYR A 217 -9.92 -13.97 6.22
C TYR A 217 -10.54 -14.66 5.00
N ALA A 218 -11.28 -13.88 4.19
CA ALA A 218 -11.85 -14.34 2.94
C ALA A 218 -11.36 -13.48 1.78
N ILE A 219 -11.19 -14.09 0.61
CA ILE A 219 -10.88 -13.36 -0.62
C ILE A 219 -12.20 -12.86 -1.22
N ALA A 220 -12.27 -11.57 -1.45
CA ALA A 220 -13.37 -10.91 -2.10
C ALA A 220 -13.56 -11.42 -3.52
N ARG A 221 -14.83 -11.59 -3.89
CA ARG A 221 -15.22 -12.00 -5.23
C ARG A 221 -16.38 -11.13 -5.69
N ILE A 222 -16.36 -10.79 -6.97
CA ILE A 222 -17.50 -10.17 -7.64
C ILE A 222 -18.34 -11.31 -8.22
N GLU A 223 -19.59 -11.40 -7.80
CA GLU A 223 -20.48 -12.53 -8.10
C GLU A 223 -21.18 -12.36 -9.46
N TYR A 224 -20.42 -12.25 -10.57
CA TYR A 224 -20.94 -11.91 -11.90
C TYR A 224 -22.08 -12.82 -12.38
N HIS A 225 -21.87 -14.14 -12.35
CA HIS A 225 -22.85 -15.10 -12.83
C HIS A 225 -24.10 -15.11 -11.95
N LYS A 226 -23.93 -15.08 -10.63
CA LYS A 226 -25.06 -15.12 -9.69
C LYS A 226 -25.88 -13.83 -9.72
N ARG A 227 -25.25 -12.66 -9.90
CA ARG A 227 -25.95 -11.36 -9.93
C ARG A 227 -26.58 -11.05 -11.29
N TRP A 228 -25.89 -11.37 -12.39
CA TRP A 228 -26.29 -10.90 -13.72
C TRP A 228 -26.23 -11.95 -14.83
N GLY A 229 -25.84 -13.19 -14.53
CA GLY A 229 -25.75 -14.26 -15.54
C GLY A 229 -24.66 -14.05 -16.59
N ILE A 230 -23.65 -13.23 -16.30
CA ILE A 230 -22.54 -12.92 -17.22
C ILE A 230 -21.23 -13.59 -16.79
N LEU A 231 -20.30 -13.69 -17.74
CA LEU A 231 -18.93 -14.11 -17.46
C LEU A 231 -18.17 -13.02 -16.66
N PRO A 232 -17.14 -13.41 -15.88
CA PRO A 232 -16.28 -12.45 -15.21
C PRO A 232 -15.66 -11.44 -16.16
N SER A 233 -15.46 -10.22 -15.67
CA SER A 233 -14.75 -9.18 -16.40
C SER A 233 -13.31 -9.61 -16.69
N ILE A 234 -12.77 -9.20 -17.84
CA ILE A 234 -11.33 -9.34 -18.10
C ILE A 234 -10.48 -8.55 -17.10
N TYR A 235 -11.07 -7.52 -16.47
CA TYR A 235 -10.45 -6.67 -15.46
C TYR A 235 -10.75 -7.11 -14.02
N ASP A 236 -11.26 -8.33 -13.81
CA ASP A 236 -11.73 -8.80 -12.50
C ASP A 236 -10.73 -8.55 -11.37
N SER A 237 -9.47 -8.89 -11.58
CA SER A 237 -8.42 -8.71 -10.58
C SER A 237 -8.21 -7.25 -10.18
N ILE A 238 -8.22 -6.33 -11.15
CA ILE A 238 -8.16 -4.89 -10.90
C ILE A 238 -9.41 -4.44 -10.15
N LEU A 239 -10.60 -4.88 -10.58
CA LEU A 239 -11.87 -4.52 -9.95
C LEU A 239 -11.95 -4.98 -8.48
N VAL A 240 -11.49 -6.19 -8.19
CA VAL A 240 -11.42 -6.73 -6.82
C VAL A 240 -10.42 -5.93 -5.98
N SER A 241 -9.26 -5.55 -6.55
CA SER A 241 -8.22 -4.76 -5.88
C SER A 241 -8.65 -3.32 -5.55
N LEU A 242 -9.54 -2.77 -6.39
CA LEU A 242 -10.22 -1.49 -6.17
C LEU A 242 -11.41 -1.58 -5.19
N GLU A 243 -11.62 -2.75 -4.57
CA GLU A 243 -12.68 -3.01 -3.60
C GLU A 243 -14.08 -2.76 -4.18
N SER A 244 -14.27 -3.10 -5.46
CA SER A 244 -15.52 -2.82 -6.17
C SER A 244 -16.73 -3.57 -5.59
N ASP A 245 -17.88 -2.92 -5.65
CA ASP A 245 -19.21 -3.52 -5.50
C ASP A 245 -20.19 -2.77 -6.41
N PHE A 246 -20.78 -3.49 -7.37
CA PHE A 246 -21.67 -2.91 -8.38
C PHE A 246 -23.12 -3.29 -8.13
N ALA A 247 -24.02 -2.33 -8.34
CA ALA A 247 -25.45 -2.52 -8.31
C ALA A 247 -26.00 -3.07 -9.64
N SER A 248 -25.33 -2.79 -10.76
CA SER A 248 -25.81 -3.21 -12.09
C SER A 248 -24.69 -3.53 -13.07
N VAL A 249 -25.06 -4.13 -14.21
CA VAL A 249 -24.13 -4.41 -15.31
C VAL A 249 -23.63 -3.11 -15.94
N GLU A 250 -24.45 -2.08 -16.00
CA GLU A 250 -24.09 -0.77 -16.56
C GLU A 250 -22.99 -0.08 -15.75
N GLU A 251 -23.04 -0.19 -14.42
CA GLU A 251 -21.95 0.28 -13.53
C GLU A 251 -20.67 -0.50 -13.79
N LEU A 252 -20.75 -1.83 -13.88
CA LEU A 252 -19.60 -2.68 -14.25
C LEU A 252 -19.01 -2.26 -15.60
N ARG A 253 -19.83 -2.08 -16.64
CA ARG A 253 -19.35 -1.64 -17.96
C ARG A 253 -18.69 -0.26 -17.90
N THR A 254 -19.19 0.62 -17.04
CA THR A 254 -18.61 1.96 -16.84
C THR A 254 -17.25 1.88 -16.16
N ALA A 255 -17.13 1.06 -15.11
CA ALA A 255 -15.87 0.76 -14.46
C ALA A 255 -14.84 0.14 -15.42
N GLU A 256 -15.24 -0.82 -16.25
CA GLU A 256 -14.37 -1.42 -17.27
C GLU A 256 -13.81 -0.36 -18.23
N ARG A 257 -14.65 0.58 -18.68
CA ARG A 257 -14.19 1.69 -19.55
C ARG A 257 -13.21 2.62 -18.84
N MET A 258 -13.41 2.92 -17.57
CA MET A 258 -12.48 3.74 -16.79
C MET A 258 -11.09 3.08 -16.71
N ILE A 259 -11.03 1.77 -16.50
CA ILE A 259 -9.78 1.01 -16.44
C ILE A 259 -9.10 0.97 -17.82
N GLU A 260 -9.88 0.66 -18.86
CA GLU A 260 -9.40 0.65 -20.25
C GLU A 260 -8.79 1.99 -20.64
N GLU A 261 -9.45 3.10 -20.31
CA GLU A 261 -8.95 4.45 -20.58
C GLU A 261 -7.58 4.69 -19.94
N LYS A 262 -7.39 4.29 -18.67
CA LYS A 262 -6.09 4.43 -17.99
C LYS A 262 -4.98 3.58 -18.63
N ILE A 263 -5.30 2.36 -19.06
CA ILE A 263 -4.36 1.48 -19.77
C ILE A 263 -3.94 2.12 -21.11
N LEU A 264 -4.91 2.60 -21.88
CA LEU A 264 -4.64 3.25 -23.18
C LEU A 264 -3.84 4.54 -23.02
N LEU A 265 -4.16 5.36 -22.01
CA LEU A 265 -3.39 6.57 -21.70
C LEU A 265 -1.93 6.25 -21.38
N PHE A 266 -1.67 5.19 -20.61
CA PHE A 266 -0.30 4.77 -20.32
C PHE A 266 0.44 4.28 -21.57
N ILE A 267 -0.20 3.47 -22.41
CA ILE A 267 0.39 2.97 -23.66
C ILE A 267 0.78 4.13 -24.57
N HIS A 268 -0.12 5.10 -24.76
CA HIS A 268 0.15 6.29 -25.55
C HIS A 268 1.27 7.14 -24.94
N ALA A 269 1.25 7.33 -23.62
CA ALA A 269 2.28 8.05 -22.89
C ALA A 269 3.67 7.38 -22.93
N CYS A 270 3.75 6.09 -23.28
CA CYS A 270 5.01 5.38 -23.52
C CYS A 270 5.49 5.48 -24.97
N GLY A 271 4.70 6.04 -25.89
CA GLY A 271 4.95 6.05 -27.33
C GLY A 271 4.84 4.68 -27.99
N LEU A 272 3.97 3.81 -27.47
CA LEU A 272 3.82 2.43 -27.93
C LEU A 272 2.63 2.22 -28.89
N VAL A 273 1.83 3.26 -29.13
CA VAL A 273 0.77 3.37 -30.14
C VAL A 273 0.64 4.81 -30.61
#